data_AF-A0A533RHN9-F1
#
_entry.id   AF-A0A533RHN9-F1
#
_cell.length_a   1.000
_cell.length_b   1.000
_cell.length_c   1.000
_cell.angle_alpha   90.00
_cell.angle_beta   90.00
_cell.angle_gamma   90.00
#
_symmetry.space_group_name_H-M   'P 1'
#
loop_
_entity.id
_entity.type
_entity.pdbx_description
1 polymer ?
#
loop_
_entity_poly.entity_id
_entity_poly.type
_entity_poly.pdbx_seq_one_letter_code
_entity_poly.pdbx_strand_id
1 'polypeptide(L)'
;MPALSRGATYYESKTWHQQQLASNPTIAGQLKAYRSIVETSPYGKRGLENLFGNFKGGKSIDPRIPGVTESVRMLNSSNRMQRKGYARELLHAISIHNDPRLKLVAMNEKLTRPWGNTDADLQFRNGQHGLYGRIEIKDVSLESQSRNIARIKTQIDKMAKEYRYTGQPQFWVNRYGVHPEIKAYAKERGVPVYEKVYSGKSGPKNGMKQTEFNSALVRHTSNLQRIRTIQGATQLGFGLQLLSDSAPAAWSDLQTLLDTGLESGAAWRRFGEHGAMSAAGGAMTISGAAYLASPYANQNLQGRLYRVGRIGGYAAGLALVAGEAAMIQGYRAGDVSSREFWTSQWILTGSYAGGRVGAGVGRAVGAAVGAAVTEGAGTGIGAAIGTTVGGVVGAKAGGEFAKNTANEYYDLKFAELDRRYAEFVYAQYGVAE
;
A
#
# COMPACT_ATOMS: atom_id res chain seq x y z
N MET A 1 38.33 20.89 -22.81
CA MET A 1 37.10 20.90 -23.64
C MET A 1 36.53 22.30 -23.70
N PRO A 2 36.00 22.74 -24.86
CA PRO A 2 35.42 24.07 -25.00
C PRO A 2 34.20 24.26 -24.08
N ALA A 3 33.98 25.51 -23.67
CA ALA A 3 32.81 25.88 -22.88
C ALA A 3 31.53 25.69 -23.72
N LEU A 4 30.42 25.31 -23.07
CA LEU A 4 29.12 25.26 -23.72
C LEU A 4 28.70 26.69 -24.12
N SER A 5 28.27 26.88 -25.37
CA SER A 5 27.87 28.18 -25.89
C SER A 5 26.60 28.69 -25.21
N ARG A 6 26.49 30.01 -25.04
CA ARG A 6 25.28 30.63 -24.51
C ARG A 6 24.14 30.45 -25.53
N GLY A 7 22.98 29.99 -25.05
CA GLY A 7 21.84 29.70 -25.94
C GLY A 7 21.92 28.36 -26.66
N ALA A 8 22.83 27.47 -26.25
CA ALA A 8 22.90 26.11 -26.78
C ALA A 8 21.54 25.40 -26.73
N THR A 9 21.21 24.72 -27.81
CA THR A 9 20.04 23.86 -27.92
C THR A 9 20.16 22.64 -27.01
N TYR A 10 19.03 21.94 -26.82
CA TYR A 10 19.02 20.65 -26.12
C TYR A 10 20.03 19.65 -26.71
N TYR A 11 20.10 19.53 -28.04
CA TYR A 11 20.98 18.56 -28.70
C TYR A 11 22.46 18.92 -28.50
N GLU A 12 22.83 20.19 -28.67
CA GLU A 12 24.19 20.66 -28.40
C GLU A 12 24.57 20.43 -26.93
N SER A 13 23.66 20.73 -26.01
CA SER A 13 23.86 20.52 -24.57
C SER A 13 24.01 19.05 -24.22
N LYS A 14 23.26 18.17 -24.89
CA LYS A 14 23.34 16.71 -24.71
C LYS A 14 24.68 16.19 -25.19
N THR A 15 25.08 16.52 -26.42
CA THR A 15 26.35 16.10 -27.03
C THR A 15 27.53 16.60 -26.21
N TRP A 16 27.56 17.90 -25.86
CA TRP A 16 28.59 18.46 -25.00
C TRP A 16 28.64 17.78 -23.63
N HIS A 17 27.49 17.55 -22.99
CA HIS A 17 27.46 16.88 -21.69
C HIS A 17 27.97 15.43 -21.78
N GLN A 18 27.65 14.69 -22.85
CA GLN A 18 28.18 13.33 -23.06
C GLN A 18 29.70 13.33 -23.21
N GLN A 19 30.26 14.29 -23.94
CA GLN A 19 31.71 14.47 -24.07
C GLN A 19 32.36 14.80 -22.71
N GLN A 20 31.75 15.68 -21.91
CA GLN A 20 32.22 15.99 -20.56
C GLN A 20 32.23 14.76 -19.66
N LEU A 21 31.16 13.96 -19.68
CA LEU A 21 31.06 12.73 -18.90
C LEU A 21 32.12 11.70 -19.29
N ALA A 22 32.43 11.59 -20.58
CA ALA A 22 33.52 10.73 -21.05
C ALA A 22 34.89 11.17 -20.49
N SER A 23 35.10 12.48 -20.33
CA SER A 23 36.36 13.04 -19.81
C SER A 23 36.45 13.10 -18.28
N ASN A 24 35.32 13.26 -17.58
CA ASN A 24 35.26 13.39 -16.13
C ASN A 24 33.92 12.85 -15.59
N PRO A 25 33.81 11.52 -15.42
CA PRO A 25 32.55 10.87 -15.05
C PRO A 25 32.16 11.07 -13.57
N THR A 26 33.02 11.70 -12.77
CA THR A 26 32.81 11.90 -11.32
C THR A 26 31.56 12.72 -11.03
N ILE A 27 30.92 12.49 -9.89
CA ILE A 27 29.73 13.26 -9.45
C ILE A 27 30.01 14.77 -9.44
N ALA A 28 31.20 15.18 -9.00
CA ALA A 28 31.62 16.58 -9.02
C ALA A 28 31.72 17.13 -10.45
N GLY A 29 32.25 16.33 -11.38
CA GLY A 29 32.26 16.64 -12.82
C GLY A 29 30.85 16.80 -13.40
N GLN A 30 29.93 15.88 -13.08
CA GLN A 30 28.54 15.96 -13.55
C GLN A 30 27.83 17.21 -13.00
N LEU A 31 28.01 17.52 -11.72
CA LEU A 31 27.43 18.74 -11.12
C LEU A 31 28.04 20.01 -11.70
N LYS A 32 29.32 20.00 -12.08
CA LYS A 32 29.95 21.11 -12.82
C LYS A 32 29.29 21.27 -14.20
N ALA A 33 29.09 20.17 -14.93
CA ALA A 33 28.39 20.20 -16.22
C ALA A 33 26.94 20.69 -16.09
N TYR A 34 26.21 20.27 -15.05
CA TYR A 34 24.86 20.78 -14.77
C TYR A 34 24.84 22.29 -14.59
N ARG A 35 25.79 22.86 -13.85
CA ARG A 35 25.91 24.32 -13.68
C ARG A 35 26.09 25.02 -15.02
N SER A 36 26.98 24.53 -15.87
CA SER A 36 27.20 25.08 -17.22
C SER A 36 25.97 24.98 -18.12
N ILE A 37 25.22 23.88 -18.06
CA ILE A 37 23.96 23.73 -18.81
C ILE A 37 22.93 24.77 -18.34
N VAL A 38 22.76 24.98 -17.03
CA VAL A 38 21.81 25.97 -16.53
C VAL A 38 22.27 27.39 -16.85
N GLU A 39 23.55 27.70 -16.73
CA GLU A 39 24.12 29.02 -17.05
C GLU A 39 23.93 29.42 -18.51
N THR A 40 24.00 28.45 -19.42
CA THR A 40 23.79 28.67 -20.86
C THR A 40 22.32 28.66 -21.25
N SER A 41 21.44 28.20 -20.37
CA SER A 41 20.00 28.21 -20.56
C SER A 41 19.37 29.60 -20.43
N PRO A 42 18.11 29.75 -20.84
CA PRO A 42 17.34 30.98 -20.59
C PRO A 42 17.17 31.34 -19.11
N TYR A 43 17.49 30.45 -18.17
CA TYR A 43 17.56 30.78 -16.74
C TYR A 43 18.83 31.54 -16.38
N GLY A 44 19.93 31.30 -17.10
CA GLY A 44 21.21 31.94 -16.92
C GLY A 44 21.84 31.73 -15.53
N LYS A 45 22.94 32.45 -15.29
CA LYS A 45 23.63 32.48 -13.98
C LYS A 45 22.69 32.85 -12.83
N ARG A 46 21.85 33.87 -13.04
CA ARG A 46 20.86 34.31 -12.03
C ARG A 46 19.90 33.18 -11.64
N GLY A 47 19.43 32.40 -12.59
CA GLY A 47 18.56 31.25 -12.32
C GLY A 47 19.29 30.10 -11.65
N LEU A 48 20.52 29.80 -12.08
CA LEU A 48 21.36 28.81 -11.41
C LEU A 48 21.54 29.12 -9.92
N GLU A 49 21.85 30.37 -9.58
CA GLU A 49 22.09 30.81 -8.21
C GLU A 49 20.79 30.88 -7.40
N ASN A 50 19.76 31.55 -7.93
CA ASN A 50 18.56 31.86 -7.14
C ASN A 50 17.52 30.73 -7.11
N LEU A 51 17.37 29.98 -8.21
CA LEU A 51 16.35 28.95 -8.36
C LEU A 51 16.90 27.58 -7.94
N PHE A 52 18.08 27.23 -8.47
CA PHE A 52 18.69 25.91 -8.29
C PHE A 52 19.80 25.89 -7.22
N GLY A 53 20.17 27.03 -6.63
CA GLY A 53 21.15 27.09 -5.54
C GLY A 53 22.51 26.48 -5.90
N ASN A 54 22.94 26.60 -7.15
CA ASN A 54 24.16 25.98 -7.67
C ASN A 54 24.23 24.44 -7.52
N PHE A 55 23.08 23.78 -7.29
CA PHE A 55 22.98 22.37 -6.91
C PHE A 55 23.82 22.04 -5.66
N LYS A 56 23.79 22.91 -4.64
CA LYS A 56 24.54 22.76 -3.37
C LYS A 56 23.60 22.85 -2.16
N GLY A 57 24.06 22.30 -1.02
CA GLY A 57 23.34 22.34 0.26
C GLY A 57 21.91 21.79 0.13
N GLY A 58 20.93 22.48 0.74
CA GLY A 58 19.50 22.12 0.62
C GLY A 58 18.89 22.26 -0.78
N LYS A 59 19.69 22.58 -1.80
CA LYS A 59 19.32 22.54 -3.22
C LYS A 59 20.14 21.53 -4.03
N SER A 60 20.86 20.63 -3.36
CA SER A 60 21.62 19.56 -4.01
C SER A 60 20.71 18.56 -4.73
N ILE A 61 21.27 17.85 -5.70
CA ILE A 61 20.60 16.73 -6.38
C ILE A 61 21.66 15.72 -6.81
N ASP A 62 21.42 14.43 -6.58
CA ASP A 62 22.33 13.38 -7.04
C ASP A 62 22.16 13.13 -8.55
N PRO A 63 23.19 13.37 -9.38
CA PRO A 63 23.13 13.14 -10.82
C PRO A 63 22.88 11.68 -11.22
N ARG A 64 23.17 10.71 -10.35
CA ARG A 64 23.01 9.27 -10.60
C ARG A 64 21.56 8.82 -10.57
N ILE A 65 20.66 9.65 -10.04
CA ILE A 65 19.23 9.34 -10.00
C ILE A 65 18.69 9.36 -11.45
N PRO A 66 18.07 8.26 -11.92
CA PRO A 66 17.50 8.20 -13.26
C PRO A 66 16.61 9.39 -13.58
N GLY A 67 16.81 9.99 -14.77
CA GLY A 67 16.03 11.13 -15.24
C GLY A 67 16.50 12.52 -14.79
N VAL A 68 17.37 12.63 -13.77
CA VAL A 68 17.89 13.94 -13.33
C VAL A 68 18.70 14.61 -14.45
N THR A 69 19.65 13.88 -15.05
CA THR A 69 20.47 14.41 -16.16
C THR A 69 19.63 14.90 -17.32
N GLU A 70 18.62 14.12 -17.70
CA GLU A 70 17.75 14.46 -18.82
C GLU A 70 16.94 15.72 -18.50
N SER A 71 16.41 15.81 -17.27
CA SER A 71 15.65 16.97 -16.81
C SER A 71 16.50 18.25 -16.80
N VAL A 72 17.78 18.16 -16.43
CA VAL A 72 18.73 19.30 -16.49
C VAL A 72 19.01 19.70 -17.94
N ARG A 73 19.25 18.75 -18.84
CA ARG A 73 19.47 19.04 -20.27
C ARG A 73 18.25 19.71 -20.91
N MET A 74 17.04 19.31 -20.52
CA MET A 74 15.80 19.89 -21.03
C MET A 74 15.56 21.34 -20.61
N LEU A 75 16.38 21.89 -19.71
CA LEU A 75 16.40 23.33 -19.44
C LEU A 75 16.86 24.16 -20.65
N ASN A 76 17.56 23.54 -21.60
CA ASN A 76 17.94 24.11 -22.89
C ASN A 76 16.98 23.77 -24.04
N SER A 77 15.80 23.20 -23.74
CA SER A 77 14.77 23.00 -24.77
C SER A 77 14.37 24.34 -25.40
N SER A 78 14.22 24.36 -26.73
CA SER A 78 13.70 25.50 -27.47
C SER A 78 12.24 25.78 -27.13
N ASN A 79 11.49 24.75 -26.72
CA ASN A 79 10.10 24.89 -26.30
C ASN A 79 10.02 25.44 -24.86
N ARG A 80 9.55 26.70 -24.74
CA ARG A 80 9.38 27.40 -23.45
C ARG A 80 8.51 26.63 -22.45
N MET A 81 7.47 25.94 -22.91
CA MET A 81 6.56 25.20 -22.03
C MET A 81 7.21 23.96 -21.46
N GLN A 82 7.93 23.18 -22.30
CA GLN A 82 8.71 22.04 -21.85
C GLN A 82 9.78 22.46 -20.85
N ARG A 83 10.57 23.49 -21.20
CA ARG A 83 11.62 24.03 -20.32
C ARG A 83 11.09 24.42 -18.93
N LYS A 84 9.94 25.10 -18.88
CA LYS A 84 9.27 25.45 -17.60
C LYS A 84 8.78 24.22 -16.84
N GLY A 85 8.30 23.18 -17.54
CA GLY A 85 7.89 21.90 -16.95
C GLY A 85 9.04 21.22 -16.23
N TYR A 86 10.12 20.92 -16.97
CA TYR A 86 11.31 20.26 -16.42
C TYR A 86 11.98 21.06 -15.29
N ALA A 87 12.01 22.39 -15.38
CA ALA A 87 12.51 23.22 -14.29
C ALA A 87 11.67 23.05 -13.00
N ARG A 88 10.35 22.93 -13.13
CA ARG A 88 9.45 22.75 -12.00
C ARG A 88 9.63 21.36 -11.38
N GLU A 89 9.61 20.32 -12.21
CA GLU A 89 9.85 18.93 -11.78
C GLU A 89 11.19 18.80 -11.06
N LEU A 90 12.25 19.40 -11.59
CA LEU A 90 13.57 19.41 -10.97
C LEU A 90 13.58 20.09 -9.60
N LEU A 91 12.81 21.16 -9.40
CA LEU A 91 12.71 21.81 -8.09
C LEU A 91 11.94 20.97 -7.06
N HIS A 92 10.88 20.28 -7.47
CA HIS A 92 10.21 19.30 -6.62
C HIS A 92 11.13 18.11 -6.32
N ALA A 93 11.88 17.62 -7.30
CA ALA A 93 12.86 16.55 -7.15
C ALA A 93 13.95 16.92 -6.14
N ILE A 94 14.51 18.12 -6.25
CA ILE A 94 15.46 18.68 -5.27
C ILE A 94 14.82 18.70 -3.88
N SER A 95 13.57 19.16 -3.75
CA SER A 95 12.91 19.21 -2.44
C SER A 95 12.68 17.83 -1.83
N ILE A 96 12.35 16.82 -2.63
CA ILE A 96 12.18 15.44 -2.17
C ILE A 96 13.53 14.81 -1.82
N HIS A 97 14.56 15.05 -2.64
CA HIS A 97 15.90 14.52 -2.45
C HIS A 97 16.56 15.01 -1.15
N ASN A 98 16.29 16.25 -0.76
CA ASN A 98 16.84 16.86 0.45
C ASN A 98 15.93 16.69 1.68
N ASP A 99 14.80 15.98 1.58
CA ASP A 99 13.97 15.65 2.74
C ASP A 99 14.41 14.28 3.30
N PRO A 100 14.93 14.20 4.54
CA PRO A 100 15.49 12.95 5.08
C PRO A 100 14.45 11.83 5.24
N ARG A 101 13.16 12.15 5.19
CA ARG A 101 12.06 11.17 5.31
C ARG A 101 11.69 10.55 3.96
N LEU A 102 12.21 11.08 2.86
CA LEU A 102 11.91 10.64 1.50
C LEU A 102 13.19 10.29 0.77
N LYS A 103 13.09 9.36 -0.17
CA LYS A 103 14.16 9.08 -1.13
C LYS A 103 13.62 9.31 -2.53
N LEU A 104 14.21 10.23 -3.27
CA LEU A 104 13.96 10.36 -4.70
C LEU A 104 14.52 9.13 -5.42
N VAL A 105 13.69 8.46 -6.22
CA VAL A 105 14.02 7.19 -6.89
C VAL A 105 14.32 7.42 -8.36
N ALA A 106 13.46 8.17 -9.05
CA ALA A 106 13.59 8.47 -10.46
C ALA A 106 12.78 9.72 -10.82
N MET A 107 13.09 10.31 -11.97
CA MET A 107 12.32 11.34 -12.63
C MET A 107 11.95 10.90 -14.04
N ASN A 108 10.79 11.36 -14.53
CA ASN A 108 10.39 11.25 -15.94
C ASN A 108 10.48 9.82 -16.49
N GLU A 109 10.10 8.82 -15.68
CA GLU A 109 10.13 7.42 -16.09
C GLU A 109 8.93 7.13 -16.97
N LYS A 110 9.20 6.64 -18.19
CA LYS A 110 8.17 6.19 -19.12
C LYS A 110 7.75 4.77 -18.76
N LEU A 111 6.46 4.57 -18.53
CA LEU A 111 5.90 3.28 -18.16
C LEU A 111 4.97 2.80 -19.26
N THR A 112 5.36 1.68 -19.88
CA THR A 112 4.50 0.98 -20.84
C THR A 112 3.54 0.08 -20.06
N ARG A 113 2.23 0.23 -20.30
CA ARG A 113 1.16 -0.51 -19.61
C ARG A 113 0.10 -1.01 -20.58
N PRO A 114 -0.66 -2.08 -20.21
CA PRO A 114 -1.78 -2.56 -21.02
C PRO A 114 -2.87 -1.52 -21.28
N TRP A 115 -3.03 -0.53 -20.40
CA TRP A 115 -3.98 0.60 -20.57
C TRP A 115 -3.33 1.86 -21.16
N GLY A 116 -2.20 1.69 -21.85
CA GLY A 116 -1.45 2.74 -22.52
C GLY A 116 -0.32 3.32 -21.69
N ASN A 117 0.57 4.05 -22.37
CA ASN A 117 1.75 4.63 -21.73
C ASN A 117 1.36 5.70 -20.70
N THR A 118 2.07 5.68 -19.57
CA THR A 118 2.00 6.67 -18.51
C THR A 118 3.40 7.14 -18.20
N ASP A 119 3.58 8.44 -18.01
CA ASP A 119 4.84 8.97 -17.52
C ASP A 119 4.66 9.28 -16.04
N ALA A 120 5.71 9.03 -15.26
CA ALA A 120 5.76 9.45 -13.86
C ALA A 120 6.80 10.57 -13.74
N ASP A 121 6.34 11.80 -13.51
CA ASP A 121 7.22 12.96 -13.40
C ASP A 121 8.24 12.74 -12.29
N LEU A 122 7.79 12.31 -11.10
CA LEU A 122 8.68 11.92 -10.00
C LEU A 122 8.26 10.60 -9.36
N GLN A 123 9.25 9.86 -8.90
CA GLN A 123 9.07 8.68 -8.08
C GLN A 123 9.88 8.79 -6.81
N PHE A 124 9.27 8.40 -5.70
CA PHE A 124 9.92 8.48 -4.39
C PHE A 124 9.62 7.23 -3.58
N ARG A 125 10.42 7.02 -2.53
CA ARG A 125 10.19 6.02 -1.49
C ARG A 125 10.08 6.74 -0.15
N ASN A 126 9.07 6.38 0.65
CA ASN A 126 9.03 6.79 2.05
C ASN A 126 10.16 6.09 2.81
N GLY A 127 11.06 6.86 3.41
CA GLY A 127 12.23 6.33 4.11
C GLY A 127 11.89 5.55 5.38
N GLN A 128 10.79 5.90 6.06
CA GLN A 128 10.37 5.25 7.31
C GLN A 128 9.60 3.94 7.06
N HIS A 129 8.78 3.90 6.00
CA HIS A 129 7.84 2.80 5.77
C HIS A 129 8.02 2.08 4.43
N GLY A 130 9.04 2.42 3.66
CA GLY A 130 9.46 1.67 2.47
C GLY A 130 8.51 1.68 1.27
N LEU A 131 7.33 2.29 1.40
CA LEU A 131 6.33 2.41 0.33
C LEU A 131 6.79 3.37 -0.77
N TYR A 132 6.72 2.93 -2.02
CA TYR A 132 6.98 3.77 -3.18
C TYR A 132 5.73 4.56 -3.58
N GLY A 133 5.90 5.79 -4.02
CA GLY A 133 4.84 6.65 -4.53
C GLY A 133 5.27 7.38 -5.78
N ARG A 134 4.29 7.86 -6.55
CA ARG A 134 4.53 8.60 -7.79
C ARG A 134 3.77 9.90 -7.82
N ILE A 135 4.37 10.90 -8.43
CA ILE A 135 3.84 12.26 -8.45
C ILE A 135 3.74 12.70 -9.89
N GLU A 136 2.57 13.23 -10.23
CA GLU A 136 2.28 13.94 -11.46
C GLU A 136 2.20 15.44 -11.13
N ILE A 137 3.04 16.25 -11.78
CA ILE A 137 3.17 17.70 -11.53
C ILE A 137 2.55 18.48 -12.68
N LYS A 138 1.65 19.40 -12.34
CA LYS A 138 0.94 20.25 -13.28
C LYS A 138 1.04 21.73 -12.93
N ASP A 139 0.84 22.53 -13.97
CA ASP A 139 0.81 24.00 -13.92
C ASP A 139 -0.31 24.47 -14.84
N VAL A 140 -1.53 24.08 -14.48
CA VAL A 140 -2.74 24.36 -15.25
C VAL A 140 -3.65 25.29 -14.44
N SER A 141 -4.01 26.43 -15.03
CA SER A 141 -4.96 27.38 -14.42
C SER A 141 -6.36 26.76 -14.29
N LEU A 142 -7.21 27.32 -13.44
CA LEU A 142 -8.59 26.84 -13.29
C LEU A 142 -9.37 26.89 -14.61
N GLU A 143 -9.22 27.97 -15.39
CA GLU A 143 -9.86 28.12 -16.69
C GLU A 143 -9.40 27.05 -17.70
N SER A 144 -8.10 26.74 -17.72
CA SER A 144 -7.55 25.67 -18.57
C SER A 144 -8.04 24.29 -18.13
N GLN A 145 -8.20 24.09 -16.82
CA GLN A 145 -8.77 22.86 -16.26
C GLN A 145 -10.24 22.67 -16.70
N SER A 146 -11.07 23.71 -16.60
CA SER A 146 -12.48 23.65 -17.04
C SER A 146 -12.59 23.28 -18.52
N ARG A 147 -11.72 23.82 -19.38
CA ARG A 147 -11.68 23.47 -20.82
C ARG A 147 -11.20 22.05 -21.11
N ASN A 148 -10.44 21.43 -20.20
CA ASN A 148 -9.77 20.14 -20.43
C ASN A 148 -10.16 19.06 -19.41
N ILE A 149 -11.35 19.18 -18.82
CA ILE A 149 -11.73 18.34 -17.69
C ILE A 149 -11.74 16.84 -18.04
N ALA A 150 -12.26 16.49 -19.22
CA ALA A 150 -12.28 15.10 -19.71
C ALA A 150 -10.87 14.51 -19.85
N ARG A 151 -9.91 15.30 -20.35
CA ARG A 151 -8.52 14.89 -20.48
C ARG A 151 -7.87 14.66 -19.12
N ILE A 152 -8.14 15.54 -18.15
CA ILE A 152 -7.60 15.41 -16.79
C ILE A 152 -8.21 14.19 -16.09
N LYS A 153 -9.51 13.95 -16.24
CA LYS A 153 -10.19 12.74 -15.75
C LYS A 153 -9.54 11.47 -16.32
N THR A 154 -9.28 11.43 -17.62
CA THR A 154 -8.60 10.30 -18.28
C THR A 154 -7.20 10.07 -17.69
N GLN A 155 -6.46 11.13 -17.37
CA GLN A 155 -5.16 11.02 -16.70
C GLN A 155 -5.31 10.42 -15.30
N ILE A 156 -6.28 10.89 -14.52
CA ILE A 156 -6.58 10.37 -13.18
C ILE A 156 -6.98 8.88 -13.26
N ASP A 157 -7.74 8.47 -14.27
CA ASP A 157 -8.11 7.06 -14.47
C ASP A 157 -6.87 6.18 -14.70
N LYS A 158 -5.90 6.66 -15.50
CA LYS A 158 -4.62 5.97 -15.69
C LYS A 158 -3.83 5.84 -14.38
N MET A 159 -3.79 6.91 -13.58
CA MET A 159 -3.17 6.89 -12.25
C MET A 159 -3.88 5.89 -11.33
N ALA A 160 -5.21 5.87 -11.30
CA ALA A 160 -5.99 4.94 -10.50
C ALA A 160 -5.74 3.48 -10.90
N LYS A 161 -5.66 3.20 -12.21
CA LYS A 161 -5.29 1.87 -12.73
C LYS A 161 -3.88 1.46 -12.29
N GLU A 162 -2.91 2.38 -12.38
CA GLU A 162 -1.54 2.11 -11.91
C GLU A 162 -1.49 1.84 -10.40
N TYR A 163 -2.23 2.60 -9.60
CA TYR A 163 -2.36 2.35 -8.16
C TYR A 163 -2.93 0.94 -7.88
N ARG A 164 -3.99 0.54 -8.58
CA ARG A 164 -4.58 -0.80 -8.44
C ARG A 164 -3.63 -1.92 -8.89
N TYR A 165 -2.79 -1.63 -9.89
CA TYR A 165 -1.86 -2.62 -10.46
C TYR A 165 -0.59 -2.83 -9.63
N THR A 166 -0.08 -1.75 -9.02
CA THR A 166 1.20 -1.74 -8.31
C THR A 166 1.08 -1.53 -6.81
N GLY A 167 -0.07 -1.10 -6.30
CA GLY A 167 -0.23 -0.66 -4.92
C GLY A 167 0.48 0.65 -4.58
N GLN A 168 1.18 1.31 -5.51
CA GLN A 168 1.92 2.54 -5.24
C GLN A 168 0.99 3.76 -5.36
N PRO A 169 0.78 4.55 -4.29
CA PRO A 169 -0.09 5.73 -4.37
C PRO A 169 0.41 6.71 -5.44
N GLN A 170 -0.57 7.28 -6.16
CA GLN A 170 -0.34 8.25 -7.22
C GLN A 170 -0.85 9.62 -6.77
N PHE A 171 -0.01 10.64 -6.84
CA PHE A 171 -0.31 11.98 -6.35
C PHE A 171 -0.41 12.95 -7.52
N TRP A 172 -1.53 13.65 -7.64
CA TRP A 172 -1.70 14.67 -8.67
C TRP A 172 -1.51 16.05 -8.04
N VAL A 173 -0.51 16.79 -8.50
CA VAL A 173 -0.06 18.04 -7.87
C VAL A 173 -0.20 19.15 -8.87
N ASN A 174 -0.82 20.25 -8.47
CA ASN A 174 -0.95 21.43 -9.31
C ASN A 174 -0.43 22.68 -8.61
N ARG A 175 0.25 23.52 -9.39
CA ARG A 175 0.72 24.82 -8.92
C ARG A 175 -0.42 25.79 -8.61
N TYR A 176 -1.53 25.68 -9.33
CA TYR A 176 -2.72 26.50 -9.10
C TYR A 176 -3.76 25.77 -8.25
N GLY A 177 -4.86 26.45 -7.95
CA GLY A 177 -6.06 25.79 -7.42
C GLY A 177 -6.57 24.70 -8.36
N VAL A 178 -7.37 23.78 -7.83
CA VAL A 178 -7.90 22.65 -8.61
C VAL A 178 -9.41 22.70 -8.69
N HIS A 179 -9.94 22.50 -9.90
CA HIS A 179 -11.37 22.53 -10.15
C HIS A 179 -12.12 21.53 -9.24
N PRO A 180 -13.24 21.93 -8.59
CA PRO A 180 -13.93 21.07 -7.62
C PRO A 180 -14.32 19.70 -8.19
N GLU A 181 -14.80 19.65 -9.43
CA GLU A 181 -15.16 18.41 -10.11
C GLU A 181 -13.95 17.47 -10.32
N ILE A 182 -12.76 18.02 -10.60
CA ILE A 182 -11.53 17.22 -10.72
C ILE A 182 -11.16 16.64 -9.35
N LYS A 183 -11.28 17.44 -8.28
CA LYS A 183 -11.02 16.98 -6.90
C LYS A 183 -11.96 15.86 -6.49
N ALA A 184 -13.26 16.01 -6.75
CA ALA A 184 -14.26 15.00 -6.47
C ALA A 184 -13.96 13.70 -7.23
N TYR A 185 -13.71 13.81 -8.54
CA TYR A 185 -13.40 12.68 -9.40
C TYR A 185 -12.12 11.93 -8.97
N ALA A 186 -11.07 12.66 -8.59
CA ALA A 186 -9.82 12.09 -8.09
C ALA A 186 -10.01 11.38 -6.74
N LYS A 187 -10.80 11.97 -5.83
CA LYS A 187 -11.12 11.39 -4.53
C LYS A 187 -11.82 10.03 -4.67
N GLU A 188 -12.82 9.93 -5.54
CA GLU A 188 -13.52 8.66 -5.85
C GLU A 188 -12.57 7.56 -6.34
N ARG A 189 -11.50 7.95 -7.03
CA ARG A 189 -10.50 7.05 -7.60
C ARG A 189 -9.31 6.77 -6.68
N GLY A 190 -9.30 7.39 -5.50
CA GLY A 190 -8.21 7.26 -4.54
C GLY A 190 -6.90 7.89 -4.99
N VAL A 191 -6.96 8.94 -5.82
CA VAL A 191 -5.80 9.73 -6.26
C VAL A 191 -5.77 11.04 -5.46
N PRO A 192 -4.86 11.21 -4.48
CA PRO A 192 -4.80 12.45 -3.72
C PRO A 192 -4.36 13.61 -4.61
N VAL A 193 -5.08 14.73 -4.46
CA VAL A 193 -4.83 15.97 -5.18
C VAL A 193 -4.26 17.02 -4.24
N TYR A 194 -3.15 17.63 -4.64
CA TYR A 194 -2.56 18.78 -3.95
C TYR A 194 -2.58 20.00 -4.85
N GLU A 195 -3.09 21.10 -4.32
CA GLU A 195 -3.28 22.34 -5.05
C GLU A 195 -2.43 23.45 -4.47
N LYS A 196 -2.19 24.51 -5.27
CA LYS A 196 -1.41 25.67 -4.83
C LYS A 196 -0.04 25.25 -4.28
N VAL A 197 0.62 24.26 -4.89
CA VAL A 197 1.95 23.80 -4.46
C VAL A 197 3.03 24.56 -5.24
N TYR A 198 3.87 25.32 -4.54
CA TYR A 198 4.88 26.18 -5.17
C TYR A 198 6.30 25.65 -4.97
N SER A 199 7.14 25.78 -5.99
CA SER A 199 8.54 25.31 -5.98
C SER A 199 9.58 26.42 -5.76
N GLY A 200 9.15 27.68 -5.66
CA GLY A 200 10.00 28.87 -5.48
C GLY A 200 9.94 29.48 -4.07
N LYS A 201 10.78 30.50 -3.82
CA LYS A 201 10.87 31.21 -2.52
C LYS A 201 9.63 32.06 -2.18
N SER A 202 8.86 32.47 -3.20
CA SER A 202 7.64 33.27 -3.04
C SER A 202 6.44 32.54 -3.66
N GLY A 203 5.45 32.25 -2.84
CA GLY A 203 4.13 31.73 -3.22
C GLY A 203 3.03 32.61 -2.63
N PRO A 204 1.77 32.50 -3.08
CA PRO A 204 0.64 33.17 -2.47
C PRO A 204 0.52 32.81 -0.98
N LYS A 205 -0.05 33.74 -0.20
CA LYS A 205 -0.22 33.60 1.27
C LYS A 205 -0.90 32.28 1.68
N ASN A 206 -1.81 31.76 0.85
CA ASN A 206 -2.55 30.51 1.10
C ASN A 206 -2.02 29.32 0.27
N GLY A 207 -0.75 29.39 -0.14
CA GLY A 207 -0.09 28.35 -0.93
C GLY A 207 0.61 27.32 -0.05
N MET A 208 0.66 26.08 -0.53
CA MET A 208 1.38 25.00 0.13
C MET A 208 2.87 25.07 -0.21
N LYS A 209 3.70 25.12 0.84
CA LYS A 209 5.17 25.05 0.73
C LYS A 209 5.60 23.63 0.40
N GLN A 210 6.77 23.47 -0.20
CA GLN A 210 7.32 22.14 -0.49
C GLN A 210 7.50 21.28 0.77
N THR A 211 7.88 21.87 1.90
CA THR A 211 8.03 21.14 3.18
C THR A 211 6.70 20.60 3.69
N GLU A 212 5.62 21.35 3.50
CA GLU A 212 4.25 20.93 3.84
C GLU A 212 3.78 19.82 2.90
N PHE A 213 4.05 19.97 1.60
CA PHE A 213 3.76 18.97 0.57
C PHE A 213 4.50 17.65 0.85
N ASN A 214 5.82 17.71 1.09
CA ASN A 214 6.61 16.53 1.47
C ASN A 214 6.06 15.87 2.74
N SER A 215 5.67 16.68 3.74
CA SER A 215 5.05 16.14 4.96
C SER A 215 3.70 15.47 4.68
N ALA A 216 2.94 15.95 3.71
CA ALA A 216 1.70 15.30 3.27
C ALA A 216 1.97 13.98 2.53
N LEU A 217 3.00 13.91 1.69
CA LEU A 217 3.46 12.66 1.06
C LEU A 217 3.85 11.62 2.09
N VAL A 218 4.66 12.02 3.09
CA VAL A 218 5.05 11.15 4.20
C VAL A 218 3.81 10.67 4.95
N ARG A 219 2.94 11.56 5.43
CA ARG A 219 1.73 11.17 6.17
C ARG A 219 0.84 10.20 5.39
N HIS A 220 0.59 10.47 4.11
CA HIS A 220 -0.26 9.63 3.29
C HIS A 220 0.34 8.23 3.11
N THR A 221 1.63 8.15 2.75
CA THR A 221 2.32 6.89 2.55
C THR A 221 2.48 6.10 3.86
N SER A 222 2.80 6.77 4.98
CA SER A 222 2.87 6.16 6.31
C SER A 222 1.53 5.57 6.75
N ASN A 223 0.43 6.31 6.57
CA ASN A 223 -0.91 5.84 6.93
C ASN A 223 -1.34 4.64 6.07
N LEU A 224 -1.11 4.71 4.75
CA LEU A 224 -1.45 3.62 3.85
C LEU A 224 -0.66 2.36 4.19
N GLN A 225 0.65 2.48 4.44
CA GLN A 225 1.46 1.35 4.82
C GLN A 225 1.08 0.80 6.19
N ARG A 226 0.71 1.65 7.16
CA ARG A 226 0.19 1.21 8.46
C ARG A 226 -1.05 0.33 8.32
N ILE A 227 -2.01 0.77 7.52
CA ILE A 227 -3.24 0.00 7.28
C ILE A 227 -2.90 -1.35 6.64
N ARG A 228 -2.02 -1.36 5.63
CA ARG A 228 -1.61 -2.60 4.94
C ARG A 228 -0.84 -3.56 5.84
N THR A 229 0.04 -3.08 6.71
CA THR A 229 0.77 -3.93 7.66
C THR A 229 -0.18 -4.54 8.68
N ILE A 230 -1.15 -3.79 9.21
CA ILE A 230 -2.17 -4.33 10.13
C ILE A 230 -3.02 -5.37 9.40
N GLN A 231 -3.55 -5.04 8.22
CA GLN A 231 -4.32 -5.98 7.41
C GLN A 231 -3.51 -7.25 7.10
N GLY A 232 -2.23 -7.09 6.73
CA GLY A 232 -1.35 -8.22 6.42
C GLY A 232 -1.13 -9.12 7.62
N ALA A 233 -0.90 -8.56 8.80
CA ALA A 233 -0.75 -9.34 10.03
C ALA A 233 -2.05 -10.02 10.47
N THR A 234 -3.21 -9.35 10.33
CA THR A 234 -4.51 -9.96 10.59
C THR A 234 -4.76 -11.14 9.65
N GLN A 235 -4.54 -10.97 8.34
CA GLN A 235 -4.68 -12.05 7.37
C GLN A 235 -3.71 -13.20 7.66
N LEU A 236 -2.46 -12.90 8.00
CA LEU A 236 -1.48 -13.93 8.35
C LEU A 236 -1.92 -14.72 9.60
N GLY A 237 -2.25 -14.02 10.68
CA GLY A 237 -2.65 -14.65 11.94
C GLY A 237 -3.93 -15.45 11.81
N PHE A 238 -4.97 -14.84 11.24
CA PHE A 238 -6.25 -15.51 11.01
C PHE A 238 -6.12 -16.66 10.02
N GLY A 239 -5.33 -16.50 8.94
CA GLY A 239 -5.10 -17.56 7.97
C GLY A 239 -4.38 -18.77 8.57
N LEU A 240 -3.37 -18.55 9.42
CA LEU A 240 -2.68 -19.61 10.14
C LEU A 240 -3.59 -20.33 11.13
N GLN A 241 -4.43 -19.59 11.86
CA GLN A 241 -5.41 -20.19 12.77
C GLN A 241 -6.45 -21.02 12.00
N LEU A 242 -6.97 -20.48 10.90
CA LEU A 242 -7.93 -21.22 10.07
C LEU A 242 -7.31 -22.50 9.50
N LEU A 243 -6.05 -22.44 9.07
CA LEU A 243 -5.30 -23.63 8.62
C LEU A 243 -5.08 -24.65 9.72
N SER A 244 -4.76 -24.22 10.95
CA SER A 244 -4.56 -25.17 12.06
C SER A 244 -5.81 -25.97 12.37
N ASP A 245 -6.97 -25.34 12.20
CA ASP A 245 -8.26 -25.94 12.52
C ASP A 245 -8.79 -26.77 11.34
N SER A 246 -8.74 -26.23 10.12
CA SER A 246 -9.40 -26.83 8.95
C SER A 246 -8.54 -27.79 8.14
N ALA A 247 -7.21 -27.64 8.10
CA ALA A 247 -6.38 -28.49 7.23
C ALA A 247 -6.34 -29.97 7.68
N PRO A 248 -6.21 -30.30 8.97
CA PRO A 248 -6.29 -31.69 9.42
C PRO A 248 -7.67 -32.31 9.14
N ALA A 249 -8.73 -31.53 9.34
CA ALA A 249 -10.10 -31.98 9.11
C ALA A 249 -10.37 -32.23 7.62
N ALA A 250 -9.94 -31.32 6.74
CA ALA A 250 -10.04 -31.49 5.29
C ALA A 250 -9.28 -32.73 4.80
N TRP A 251 -8.11 -33.01 5.39
CA TRP A 251 -7.34 -34.21 5.07
C TRP A 251 -8.06 -35.49 5.51
N SER A 252 -8.62 -35.51 6.73
CA SER A 252 -9.41 -36.63 7.23
C SER A 252 -10.66 -36.88 6.37
N ASP A 253 -11.36 -35.83 5.96
CA ASP A 253 -12.53 -35.96 5.09
C ASP A 253 -12.16 -36.47 3.70
N LEU A 254 -11.02 -36.03 3.14
CA LEU A 254 -10.51 -36.53 1.88
C LEU A 254 -10.20 -38.03 1.96
N GLN A 255 -9.51 -38.48 3.01
CA GLN A 255 -9.24 -39.90 3.24
C GLN A 255 -10.55 -40.70 3.31
N THR A 256 -11.55 -40.18 4.04
CA THR A 256 -12.88 -40.83 4.14
C THR A 256 -13.56 -40.99 2.77
N LEU A 257 -13.49 -39.97 1.92
CA LEU A 257 -14.05 -40.02 0.55
C LEU A 257 -13.32 -41.04 -0.33
N LEU A 258 -12.00 -41.17 -0.19
CA LEU A 258 -11.18 -42.11 -0.96
C LEU A 258 -11.36 -43.57 -0.49
N ASP A 259 -11.48 -43.79 0.81
CA ASP A 259 -11.50 -45.13 1.40
C ASP A 259 -12.86 -45.82 1.33
N THR A 260 -13.95 -45.07 1.49
CA THR A 260 -15.28 -45.68 1.68
C THR A 260 -15.99 -46.02 0.38
N GLY A 261 -15.63 -45.40 -0.75
CA GLY A 261 -16.39 -45.50 -2.01
C GLY A 261 -17.88 -45.10 -1.89
N LEU A 262 -18.29 -44.61 -0.71
CA LEU A 262 -19.66 -44.30 -0.33
C LEU A 262 -19.85 -42.79 -0.41
N GLU A 263 -20.47 -42.39 -1.52
CA GLU A 263 -20.90 -41.04 -1.81
C GLU A 263 -22.06 -40.58 -0.91
N SER A 264 -21.86 -40.51 0.41
CA SER A 264 -22.83 -39.81 1.23
C SER A 264 -22.69 -38.30 1.00
N GLY A 265 -23.80 -37.63 0.71
CA GLY A 265 -23.81 -36.16 0.54
C GLY A 265 -23.21 -35.43 1.74
N ALA A 266 -23.31 -36.01 2.95
CA ALA A 266 -22.70 -35.48 4.17
C ALA A 266 -21.16 -35.46 4.13
N ALA A 267 -20.51 -36.52 3.64
CA ALA A 267 -19.03 -36.57 3.54
C ALA A 267 -18.50 -35.53 2.55
N TRP A 268 -19.15 -35.38 1.39
CA TRP A 268 -18.81 -34.34 0.42
C TRP A 268 -19.02 -32.92 0.95
N ARG A 269 -20.07 -32.69 1.76
CA ARG A 269 -20.32 -31.39 2.40
C ARG A 269 -19.22 -31.03 3.40
N ARG A 270 -18.82 -31.96 4.28
CA ARG A 270 -17.73 -31.73 5.26
C ARG A 270 -16.39 -31.46 4.56
N PHE A 271 -16.03 -32.27 3.56
CA PHE A 271 -14.84 -32.01 2.75
C PHE A 271 -14.90 -30.66 2.05
N GLY A 272 -16.06 -30.30 1.48
CA GLY A 272 -16.27 -29.01 0.84
C GLY A 272 -16.10 -27.83 1.81
N GLU A 273 -16.61 -27.95 3.02
CA GLU A 273 -16.45 -26.96 4.09
C GLU A 273 -14.98 -26.82 4.51
N HIS A 274 -14.36 -27.88 5.03
CA HIS A 274 -13.00 -27.83 5.56
C HIS A 274 -11.97 -27.55 4.47
N GLY A 275 -12.19 -28.06 3.26
CA GLY A 275 -11.36 -27.78 2.09
C GLY A 275 -11.42 -26.30 1.69
N ALA A 276 -12.61 -25.71 1.68
CA ALA A 276 -12.77 -24.28 1.40
C ALA A 276 -12.16 -23.41 2.51
N MET A 277 -12.34 -23.78 3.79
CA MET A 277 -11.69 -23.09 4.92
C MET A 277 -10.16 -23.19 4.87
N SER A 278 -9.62 -24.35 4.51
CA SER A 278 -8.18 -24.56 4.34
C SER A 278 -7.62 -23.70 3.20
N ALA A 279 -8.33 -23.68 2.06
CA ALA A 279 -7.98 -22.83 0.93
C ALA A 279 -8.03 -21.35 1.29
N ALA A 280 -9.04 -20.93 2.07
CA ALA A 280 -9.13 -19.58 2.60
C ALA A 280 -7.93 -19.25 3.50
N GLY A 281 -7.61 -20.13 4.45
CA GLY A 281 -6.50 -19.97 5.39
C GLY A 281 -5.16 -19.82 4.66
N GLY A 282 -4.88 -20.72 3.71
CA GLY A 282 -3.69 -20.65 2.85
C GLY A 282 -3.59 -19.36 2.04
N ALA A 283 -4.69 -18.96 1.39
CA ALA A 283 -4.73 -17.73 0.62
C ALA A 283 -4.54 -16.48 1.50
N MET A 284 -5.08 -16.46 2.72
CA MET A 284 -4.86 -15.38 3.68
C MET A 284 -3.43 -15.32 4.20
N THR A 285 -2.83 -16.47 4.52
CA THR A 285 -1.43 -16.56 4.96
C THR A 285 -0.49 -16.01 3.89
N ILE A 286 -0.65 -16.43 2.63
CA ILE A 286 0.13 -15.91 1.50
C ILE A 286 -0.11 -14.41 1.31
N SER A 287 -1.38 -13.99 1.35
CA SER A 287 -1.76 -12.60 1.20
C SER A 287 -1.13 -11.71 2.27
N GLY A 288 -1.24 -12.14 3.52
CA GLY A 288 -0.73 -11.45 4.69
C GLY A 288 0.78 -11.31 4.66
N ALA A 289 1.49 -12.42 4.37
CA ALA A 289 2.93 -12.41 4.20
C ALA A 289 3.38 -11.46 3.08
N ALA A 290 2.67 -11.42 1.96
CA ALA A 290 2.99 -10.51 0.86
C ALA A 290 2.86 -9.03 1.26
N TYR A 291 1.81 -8.66 2.01
CA TYR A 291 1.67 -7.30 2.54
C TYR A 291 2.79 -6.94 3.53
N LEU A 292 3.18 -7.87 4.40
CA LEU A 292 4.24 -7.64 5.39
C LEU A 292 5.63 -7.55 4.78
N ALA A 293 5.92 -8.31 3.72
CA ALA A 293 7.20 -8.26 3.00
C ALA A 293 7.34 -7.04 2.08
N SER A 294 6.21 -6.48 1.61
CA SER A 294 6.19 -5.40 0.62
C SER A 294 7.05 -4.15 0.94
N PRO A 295 7.17 -3.64 2.20
CA PRO A 295 7.96 -2.45 2.51
C PRO A 295 9.46 -2.61 2.26
N TYR A 296 9.95 -3.85 2.39
CA TYR A 296 11.36 -4.20 2.33
C TYR A 296 11.81 -4.50 0.90
N ALA A 297 10.87 -4.73 0.00
CA ALA A 297 11.13 -5.01 -1.40
C ALA A 297 11.58 -3.77 -2.20
N ASN A 298 12.30 -4.02 -3.29
CA ASN A 298 12.49 -3.02 -4.33
C ASN A 298 11.16 -2.68 -5.02
N GLN A 299 11.13 -1.59 -5.79
CA GLN A 299 9.92 -1.06 -6.41
C GLN A 299 9.12 -2.09 -7.22
N ASN A 300 9.80 -2.88 -8.05
CA ASN A 300 9.15 -3.85 -8.94
C ASN A 300 8.57 -5.03 -8.15
N LEU A 301 9.34 -5.59 -7.22
CA LEU A 301 8.89 -6.68 -6.37
C LEU A 301 7.78 -6.24 -5.42
N GLN A 302 7.86 -5.02 -4.86
CA GLN A 302 6.80 -4.45 -4.03
C GLN A 302 5.46 -4.42 -4.79
N GLY A 303 5.47 -4.00 -6.05
CA GLY A 303 4.26 -4.00 -6.88
C GLY A 303 3.67 -5.40 -7.11
N ARG A 304 4.53 -6.42 -7.27
CA ARG A 304 4.11 -7.81 -7.38
C ARG A 304 3.54 -8.33 -6.06
N LEU A 305 4.19 -8.06 -4.94
CA LEU A 305 3.74 -8.47 -3.61
C LEU A 305 2.37 -7.88 -3.27
N TYR A 306 2.13 -6.60 -3.55
CA TYR A 306 0.78 -6.02 -3.34
C TYR A 306 -0.29 -6.66 -4.22
N ARG A 307 0.07 -7.08 -5.44
CA ARG A 307 -0.86 -7.81 -6.31
C ARG A 307 -1.18 -9.18 -5.75
N VAL A 308 -0.16 -9.93 -5.30
CA VAL A 308 -0.33 -11.23 -4.65
C VAL A 308 -1.19 -11.07 -3.40
N GLY A 309 -0.89 -10.10 -2.53
CA GLY A 309 -1.70 -9.75 -1.36
C GLY A 309 -3.17 -9.51 -1.73
N ARG A 310 -3.42 -8.65 -2.71
CA ARG A 310 -4.80 -8.34 -3.11
C ARG A 310 -5.54 -9.55 -3.70
N ILE A 311 -4.91 -10.29 -4.61
CA ILE A 311 -5.53 -11.47 -5.25
C ILE A 311 -5.78 -12.56 -4.22
N GLY A 312 -4.79 -12.87 -3.37
CA GLY A 312 -4.92 -13.83 -2.28
C GLY A 312 -6.04 -13.45 -1.31
N GLY A 313 -6.14 -12.16 -0.94
CA GLY A 313 -7.24 -11.67 -0.11
C GLY A 313 -8.63 -11.87 -0.75
N TYR A 314 -8.78 -11.65 -2.06
CA TYR A 314 -10.04 -11.92 -2.76
C TYR A 314 -10.36 -13.42 -2.84
N ALA A 315 -9.36 -14.24 -3.20
CA ALA A 315 -9.53 -15.70 -3.25
C ALA A 315 -9.92 -16.26 -1.87
N ALA A 316 -9.27 -15.77 -0.81
CA ALA A 316 -9.61 -16.12 0.56
C ALA A 316 -11.05 -15.75 0.92
N GLY A 317 -11.50 -14.55 0.55
CA GLY A 317 -12.88 -14.12 0.80
C GLY A 317 -13.91 -15.02 0.11
N LEU A 318 -13.66 -15.42 -1.14
CA LEU A 318 -14.53 -16.35 -1.86
C LEU A 318 -14.54 -17.74 -1.21
N ALA A 319 -13.36 -18.25 -0.83
CA ALA A 319 -13.23 -19.54 -0.18
C ALA A 319 -13.90 -19.58 1.19
N LEU A 320 -13.79 -18.50 1.98
CA LEU A 320 -14.55 -18.37 3.24
C LEU A 320 -16.06 -18.43 2.99
N VAL A 321 -16.58 -17.66 2.03
CA VAL A 321 -18.02 -17.67 1.71
C VAL A 321 -18.48 -19.06 1.29
N ALA A 322 -17.67 -19.78 0.53
CA ALA A 322 -17.98 -21.15 0.13
C ALA A 322 -17.99 -22.12 1.33
N GLY A 323 -17.01 -22.02 2.23
CA GLY A 323 -16.96 -22.81 3.47
C GLY A 323 -18.16 -22.53 4.37
N GLU A 324 -18.48 -21.26 4.60
CA GLU A 324 -19.66 -20.86 5.39
C GLU A 324 -20.97 -21.34 4.76
N ALA A 325 -21.09 -21.28 3.44
CA ALA A 325 -22.27 -21.81 2.75
C ALA A 325 -22.42 -23.32 2.95
N ALA A 326 -21.31 -24.08 2.92
CA ALA A 326 -21.32 -25.51 3.21
C ALA A 326 -21.74 -25.79 4.67
N MET A 327 -21.20 -25.03 5.64
CA MET A 327 -21.57 -25.14 7.05
C MET A 327 -23.06 -24.85 7.29
N ILE A 328 -23.61 -23.79 6.68
CA ILE A 328 -25.04 -23.46 6.76
C ILE A 328 -25.90 -24.57 6.15
N GLN A 329 -25.48 -25.15 5.03
CA GLN A 329 -26.19 -26.27 4.43
C GLN A 329 -26.15 -27.53 5.31
N GLY A 330 -25.00 -27.83 5.92
CA GLY A 330 -24.86 -28.92 6.88
C GLY A 330 -25.80 -28.75 8.07
N TYR A 331 -25.86 -27.54 8.64
CA TYR A 331 -26.79 -27.22 9.73
C TYR A 331 -28.26 -27.41 9.33
N ARG A 332 -28.66 -26.92 8.15
CA ARG A 332 -30.04 -27.10 7.64
C ARG A 332 -30.40 -28.54 7.34
N ALA A 333 -29.41 -29.35 6.93
CA ALA A 333 -29.60 -30.77 6.65
C ALA A 333 -29.63 -31.63 7.92
N GLY A 334 -29.31 -31.06 9.09
CA GLY A 334 -29.18 -31.80 10.35
C GLY A 334 -27.84 -32.53 10.52
N ASP A 335 -26.88 -32.32 9.61
CA ASP A 335 -25.54 -32.91 9.69
C ASP A 335 -24.68 -32.24 10.78
N VAL A 336 -24.98 -30.97 11.09
CA VAL A 336 -24.25 -30.14 12.04
C VAL A 336 -25.20 -29.71 13.15
N SER A 337 -24.79 -29.89 14.41
CA SER A 337 -25.62 -29.48 15.55
C SER A 337 -25.66 -27.95 15.72
N SER A 338 -26.70 -27.41 16.36
CA SER A 338 -26.73 -25.96 16.68
C SER A 338 -25.51 -25.52 17.50
N ARG A 339 -25.07 -26.35 18.46
CA ARG A 339 -23.89 -26.07 19.30
C ARG A 339 -22.64 -25.95 18.43
N GLU A 340 -22.43 -26.90 17.52
CA GLU A 340 -21.28 -26.94 16.62
C GLU A 340 -21.27 -25.75 15.66
N PHE A 341 -22.41 -25.51 14.99
CA PHE A 341 -22.58 -24.39 14.06
C PHE A 341 -22.21 -23.06 14.72
N TRP A 342 -22.85 -22.73 15.84
CA TRP A 342 -22.61 -21.45 16.49
C TRP A 342 -21.23 -21.35 17.15
N THR A 343 -20.70 -22.44 17.71
CA THR A 343 -19.32 -22.46 18.22
C THR A 343 -18.33 -22.12 17.11
N SER A 344 -18.50 -22.68 15.91
CA SER A 344 -17.67 -22.33 14.75
C SER A 344 -17.77 -20.85 14.38
N GLN A 345 -18.99 -20.29 14.32
CA GLN A 345 -19.20 -18.86 14.00
C GLN A 345 -18.50 -17.93 15.01
N TRP A 346 -18.53 -18.31 16.28
CA TRP A 346 -17.85 -17.59 17.36
C TRP A 346 -16.33 -17.66 17.19
N ILE A 347 -15.77 -18.85 16.94
CA ILE A 347 -14.33 -19.03 16.71
C ILE A 347 -13.87 -18.20 15.51
N LEU A 348 -14.56 -18.29 14.38
CA LEU A 348 -14.22 -17.55 13.16
C LEU A 348 -14.15 -16.04 13.42
N THR A 349 -15.20 -15.50 14.05
CA THR A 349 -15.30 -14.06 14.34
C THR A 349 -14.29 -13.64 15.40
N GLY A 350 -14.13 -14.44 16.45
CA GLY A 350 -13.19 -14.23 17.55
C GLY A 350 -11.74 -14.23 17.07
N SER A 351 -11.36 -15.17 16.21
CA SER A 351 -10.02 -15.23 15.63
C SER A 351 -9.73 -14.04 14.71
N TYR A 352 -10.68 -13.65 13.86
CA TYR A 352 -10.49 -12.48 13.00
C TYR A 352 -10.35 -11.18 13.83
N ALA A 353 -11.26 -10.97 14.80
CA ALA A 353 -11.24 -9.79 15.67
C ALA A 353 -9.98 -9.75 16.53
N GLY A 354 -9.63 -10.89 17.16
CA GLY A 354 -8.42 -11.06 17.95
C GLY A 354 -7.16 -10.77 17.13
N GLY A 355 -7.07 -11.28 15.90
CA GLY A 355 -5.94 -10.99 15.02
C GLY A 355 -5.82 -9.51 14.63
N ARG A 356 -6.95 -8.81 14.49
CA ARG A 356 -6.95 -7.37 14.20
C ARG A 356 -6.55 -6.52 15.39
N VAL A 357 -7.09 -6.82 16.58
CA VAL A 357 -6.75 -6.14 17.84
C VAL A 357 -5.29 -6.41 18.18
N GLY A 358 -4.87 -7.68 18.14
CA GLY A 358 -3.51 -8.10 18.41
C GLY A 358 -2.49 -7.44 17.48
N ALA A 359 -2.78 -7.34 16.18
CA ALA A 359 -1.92 -6.61 15.25
C ALA A 359 -1.79 -5.11 15.62
N GLY A 360 -2.89 -4.47 16.02
CA GLY A 360 -2.90 -3.07 16.47
C GLY A 360 -2.09 -2.85 17.74
N VAL A 361 -2.32 -3.67 18.77
CA VAL A 361 -1.62 -3.61 20.07
C VAL A 361 -0.14 -3.94 19.90
N GLY A 362 0.17 -5.04 19.21
CA GLY A 362 1.53 -5.48 18.95
C GLY A 362 2.35 -4.43 18.20
N ARG A 363 1.74 -3.69 17.27
CA ARG A 363 2.39 -2.53 16.64
C ARG A 363 2.83 -1.49 17.66
N ALA A 364 1.94 -1.10 18.57
CA ALA A 364 2.20 -0.04 19.54
C ALA A 364 3.31 -0.47 20.52
N VAL A 365 3.20 -1.69 21.06
CA VAL A 365 4.22 -2.27 21.95
C VAL A 365 5.56 -2.41 21.22
N GLY A 366 5.55 -2.99 20.03
CA GLY A 366 6.77 -3.18 19.23
C GLY A 366 7.45 -1.85 18.86
N ALA A 367 6.68 -0.80 18.56
CA ALA A 367 7.21 0.54 18.30
C ALA A 367 7.94 1.10 19.54
N ALA A 368 7.35 0.96 20.73
CA ALA A 368 7.91 1.42 21.99
C ALA A 368 9.20 0.65 22.34
N VAL A 369 9.17 -0.68 22.26
CA VAL A 369 10.36 -1.54 22.50
C VAL A 369 11.46 -1.21 21.49
N GLY A 370 11.12 -1.08 20.21
CA GLY A 370 12.09 -0.75 19.17
C GLY A 370 12.75 0.62 19.38
N ALA A 371 11.98 1.62 19.81
CA ALA A 371 12.51 2.95 20.14
C ALA A 371 13.51 2.91 21.32
N ALA A 372 13.29 2.03 22.30
CA ALA A 372 14.20 1.85 23.42
C ALA A 372 15.54 1.20 23.02
N VAL A 373 15.56 0.44 21.91
CA VAL A 373 16.78 -0.23 21.42
C VAL A 373 17.59 0.67 20.48
N THR A 374 16.93 1.31 19.50
CA THR A 374 17.59 2.29 18.60
C THR A 374 16.64 3.40 18.20
N GLU A 375 17.11 4.64 18.24
CA GLU A 375 16.32 5.80 17.82
C GLU A 375 15.94 5.71 16.33
N GLY A 376 14.67 6.02 16.03
CA GLY A 376 14.14 6.13 14.66
C GLY A 376 13.98 4.80 13.93
N ALA A 377 15.08 4.14 13.58
CA ALA A 377 15.08 2.88 12.84
C ALA A 377 14.46 1.73 13.65
N GLY A 378 14.76 1.67 14.96
CA GLY A 378 14.22 0.67 15.87
C GLY A 378 12.71 0.76 16.00
N THR A 379 12.13 1.96 16.08
CA THR A 379 10.67 2.16 16.14
C THR A 379 9.95 1.53 14.96
N GLY A 380 10.48 1.71 13.74
CA GLY A 380 9.87 1.17 12.52
C GLY A 380 9.92 -0.36 12.45
N ILE A 381 11.10 -0.93 12.75
CA ILE A 381 11.32 -2.38 12.74
C ILE A 381 10.52 -3.06 13.85
N GLY A 382 10.60 -2.54 15.07
CA GLY A 382 9.86 -3.06 16.22
C GLY A 382 8.35 -3.02 15.99
N ALA A 383 7.83 -1.93 15.42
CA ALA A 383 6.41 -1.85 15.05
C ALA A 383 6.01 -2.94 14.05
N ALA A 384 6.83 -3.23 13.04
CA ALA A 384 6.53 -4.25 12.03
C ALA A 384 6.53 -5.67 12.62
N ILE A 385 7.54 -6.00 13.42
CA ILE A 385 7.64 -7.30 14.12
C ILE A 385 6.47 -7.46 15.08
N GLY A 386 6.24 -6.45 15.94
CA GLY A 386 5.16 -6.47 16.90
C GLY A 386 3.78 -6.57 16.24
N THR A 387 3.56 -5.89 15.11
CA THR A 387 2.29 -6.04 14.35
C THR A 387 2.08 -7.47 13.90
N THR A 388 3.14 -8.12 13.39
CA THR A 388 3.08 -9.50 12.87
C THR A 388 2.82 -10.50 14.00
N VAL A 389 3.63 -10.47 15.06
CA VAL A 389 3.49 -11.35 16.23
C VAL A 389 2.14 -11.14 16.89
N GLY A 390 1.75 -9.88 17.12
CA GLY A 390 0.47 -9.54 17.70
C GLY A 390 -0.71 -10.02 16.85
N GLY A 391 -0.62 -9.96 15.52
CA GLY A 391 -1.64 -10.49 14.63
C GLY A 391 -1.83 -12.01 14.76
N VAL A 392 -0.73 -12.76 14.85
CA VAL A 392 -0.77 -14.22 15.02
C VAL A 392 -1.27 -14.61 16.41
N VAL A 393 -0.65 -14.08 17.47
CA VAL A 393 -1.03 -14.39 18.85
C VAL A 393 -2.47 -13.95 19.14
N GLY A 394 -2.86 -12.77 18.66
CA GLY A 394 -4.21 -12.26 18.82
C GLY A 394 -5.26 -13.13 18.13
N ALA A 395 -4.97 -13.67 16.94
CA ALA A 395 -5.91 -14.54 16.23
C ALA A 395 -6.14 -15.86 16.98
N LYS A 396 -5.07 -16.45 17.50
CA LYS A 396 -5.14 -17.66 18.31
C LYS A 396 -5.91 -17.41 19.62
N ALA A 397 -5.51 -16.41 20.40
CA ALA A 397 -6.16 -16.07 21.67
C ALA A 397 -7.63 -15.69 21.50
N GLY A 398 -7.97 -14.96 20.43
CA GLY A 398 -9.36 -14.61 20.11
C GLY A 398 -10.21 -15.84 19.77
N GLY A 399 -9.64 -16.81 19.05
CA GLY A 399 -10.32 -18.08 18.76
C GLY A 399 -10.55 -18.93 20.00
N GLU A 400 -9.52 -19.09 20.84
CA GLU A 400 -9.61 -19.84 22.10
C GLU A 400 -10.62 -19.21 23.06
N PHE A 401 -10.59 -17.89 23.22
CA PHE A 401 -11.56 -17.16 24.03
C PHE A 401 -12.99 -17.39 23.52
N ALA A 402 -13.22 -17.21 22.22
CA ALA A 402 -14.54 -17.39 21.64
C ALA A 402 -15.06 -18.83 21.76
N LYS A 403 -14.19 -19.83 21.59
CA LYS A 403 -14.52 -21.24 21.82
C LYS A 403 -14.98 -21.48 23.26
N ASN A 404 -14.24 -20.98 24.24
CA ASN A 404 -14.58 -21.15 25.65
C ASN A 404 -15.91 -20.48 25.99
N THR A 405 -16.12 -19.24 25.54
CA THR A 405 -17.38 -18.54 25.79
C THR A 405 -18.57 -19.21 25.10
N ALA A 406 -18.41 -19.74 23.89
CA ALA A 406 -19.46 -20.49 23.22
C ALA A 406 -19.82 -21.76 23.99
N ASN A 407 -18.82 -22.51 24.47
CA ASN A 407 -19.06 -23.70 25.29
C ASN A 407 -19.80 -23.38 26.58
N GLU A 408 -19.32 -22.38 27.35
CA GLU A 408 -19.98 -21.94 28.59
C GLU A 408 -21.43 -21.51 28.34
N TYR A 409 -21.68 -20.76 27.27
CA TYR A 409 -23.03 -20.35 26.89
C TYR A 409 -23.95 -21.55 26.62
N TYR A 410 -23.47 -22.54 25.87
CA TYR A 410 -24.26 -23.73 25.55
C TYR A 410 -24.46 -24.64 26.76
N ASP A 411 -23.45 -24.82 27.59
CA ASP A 411 -23.56 -25.63 28.80
C ASP A 411 -24.61 -25.02 29.75
N LEU A 412 -24.65 -23.69 29.90
CA LEU A 412 -25.71 -23.00 30.64
C LEU A 412 -27.10 -23.17 30.00
N LYS A 413 -27.19 -23.09 28.67
CA LYS A 413 -28.47 -23.21 27.96
C LYS A 413 -29.05 -24.62 28.00
N PHE A 414 -28.21 -25.64 27.85
CA PHE A 414 -28.65 -27.02 27.97
C PHE A 414 -29.00 -27.37 29.42
N ALA A 415 -28.26 -26.89 30.42
CA ALA A 415 -28.67 -27.04 31.82
C ALA A 415 -30.04 -26.41 32.13
N GLU A 416 -30.35 -25.25 31.52
CA GLU A 416 -31.67 -24.62 31.62
C GLU A 416 -32.77 -25.45 30.94
N LEU A 417 -32.50 -26.00 29.75
CA LEU A 417 -33.43 -26.84 29.00
C LEU A 417 -33.67 -28.18 29.69
N ASP A 418 -32.63 -28.84 30.18
CA ASP A 418 -32.72 -30.12 30.91
C ASP A 418 -33.54 -29.95 32.18
N ARG A 419 -33.36 -28.85 32.91
CA ARG A 419 -34.20 -28.52 34.08
C ARG A 419 -35.67 -28.36 33.69
N ARG A 420 -35.96 -27.58 32.65
CA ARG A 420 -37.35 -27.38 32.18
C ARG A 420 -37.98 -28.66 31.65
N TYR A 421 -37.19 -29.51 30.99
CA TYR A 421 -37.65 -30.79 30.50
C TYR A 421 -37.94 -31.76 31.66
N ALA A 422 -37.05 -31.81 32.66
CA ALA A 422 -37.28 -32.57 33.88
C ALA A 422 -38.53 -32.09 34.61
N GLU A 423 -38.69 -30.77 34.81
CA GLU A 423 -39.91 -30.17 35.39
C GLU A 423 -41.17 -30.57 34.60
N PHE A 424 -41.13 -30.54 33.26
CA PHE A 424 -42.23 -30.98 32.41
C PHE A 424 -42.55 -32.47 32.57
N VAL A 425 -41.52 -33.33 32.57
CA VAL A 425 -41.69 -34.78 32.74
C VAL A 425 -42.24 -35.10 34.12
N TYR A 426 -41.72 -34.48 35.18
CA TYR A 426 -42.21 -34.66 36.54
C TYR A 426 -43.65 -34.18 36.71
N ALA A 427 -44.00 -33.02 36.14
CA ALA A 427 -45.37 -32.50 36.17
C ALA A 427 -46.36 -33.40 35.42
N GLN A 428 -45.93 -34.03 34.31
CA GLN A 428 -46.84 -34.78 33.44
C GLN A 428 -46.97 -36.26 33.79
N TYR A 429 -45.91 -36.86 34.35
CA TYR A 429 -45.87 -38.29 34.66
C TYR A 429 -45.87 -38.60 36.17
N GLY A 430 -45.93 -37.59 37.04
CA GLY A 430 -46.16 -37.76 38.48
C GLY A 430 -45.06 -38.53 39.20
N VAL A 431 -43.84 -38.57 38.65
CA VAL A 431 -42.69 -39.19 39.30
C VAL A 431 -42.23 -38.23 40.41
N ALA A 432 -42.36 -38.62 41.67
CA ALA A 432 -41.86 -37.82 42.79
C ALA A 432 -40.31 -37.78 42.76
N GLU A 433 -39.74 -36.64 43.17
CA GLU A 433 -38.28 -36.38 43.23
C GLU A 433 -37.47 -37.48 43.90
#